data_AF-A0A970XCM4-F1
#
_entry.id   AF-A0A970XCM4-F1
#
_cell.length_a   1.000
_cell.length_b   1.000
_cell.length_c   1.000
_cell.angle_alpha   90.00
_cell.angle_beta   90.00
_cell.angle_gamma   90.00
#
_symmetry.space_group_name_H-M   'P 1'
#
loop_
_entity.id
_entity.type
_entity.pdbx_description
1 polymer ?
#
loop_
_entity_poly.entity_id
_entity_poly.type
_entity_poly.pdbx_seq_one_letter_code
_entity_poly.pdbx_strand_id
1 'polypeptide(L)' 'MPMLEATGVSKAFGGLKAVSNVDIHVNEGEILGLIGPNGAG' A
#
# COMPACT_ATOMS: atom_id res chain seq x y z
N MET A 1 18.50 -3.49 -2.73
CA MET A 1 17.51 -2.65 -3.44
C MET A 1 16.19 -3.37 -3.36
N PRO A 2 15.07 -2.67 -3.11
CA PRO A 2 13.76 -3.33 -3.07
C PRO A 2 13.45 -3.94 -4.44
N MET A 3 12.84 -5.13 -4.43
CA MET A 3 12.32 -5.77 -5.63
C MET A 3 11.02 -5.08 -6.09
N LEU A 4 10.23 -4.61 -5.14
CA LEU A 4 9.03 -3.81 -5.35
C LEU A 4 9.07 -2.59 -4.43
N GLU A 5 8.73 -1.43 -4.96
CA GLU A 5 8.60 -0.18 -4.23
C GLU A 5 7.40 0.61 -4.77
N ALA A 6 6.61 1.19 -3.87
CA ALA A 6 5.63 2.20 -4.21
C ALA A 6 5.66 3.31 -3.15
N THR A 7 5.67 4.56 -3.62
CA THR A 7 5.83 5.75 -2.78
C THR A 7 4.65 6.69 -3.01
N GLY A 8 4.08 7.23 -1.93
CA GLY A 8 3.01 8.21 -1.96
C GLY A 8 1.70 7.69 -2.55
N VAL A 9 1.46 6.37 -2.51
CA VAL A 9 0.30 5.74 -3.14
C VAL A 9 -0.98 6.30 -2.51
N SER A 10 -1.80 6.88 -3.36
CA SER A 10 -3.07 7.51 -2.99
C SER A 10 -4.16 7.07 -3.96
N LYS A 11 -5.33 6.72 -3.45
CA LYS A 11 -6.49 6.34 -4.26
C LYS A 11 -7.76 6.94 -3.67
N ALA A 12 -8.56 7.55 -4.55
CA ALA A 12 -9.88 8.03 -4.21
C ALA A 12 -10.96 7.37 -5.09
N PHE A 13 -12.13 7.16 -4.50
CA PHE A 13 -13.38 6.79 -5.15
C PHE A 13 -14.43 7.85 -4.81
N GLY A 14 -14.66 8.79 -5.74
CA GLY A 14 -15.50 9.96 -5.46
C GLY A 14 -14.93 10.78 -4.29
N GLY A 15 -15.76 11.02 -3.27
CA GLY A 15 -15.36 11.74 -2.05
C GLY A 15 -14.58 10.90 -1.03
N LEU A 16 -14.44 9.59 -1.23
CA LEU A 16 -13.74 8.70 -0.31
C LEU A 16 -12.28 8.56 -0.72
N LYS A 17 -11.35 8.86 0.20
CA LYS A 17 -9.94 8.48 0.07
C LYS A 17 -9.75 7.07 0.64
N ALA A 18 -9.53 6.10 -0.25
CA ALA A 18 -9.36 4.70 0.08
C ALA A 18 -7.97 4.45 0.70
N VAL A 19 -6.92 4.95 0.03
CA VAL A 19 -5.58 5.08 0.60
C VAL A 19 -5.04 6.49 0.36
N SER A 20 -4.20 6.98 1.27
CA SER A 20 -3.63 8.32 1.21
C SER A 20 -2.17 8.31 1.63
N ASN A 21 -1.28 8.64 0.69
CA ASN A 21 0.17 8.75 0.88
C ASN A 21 0.80 7.53 1.58
N VAL A 22 0.53 6.34 1.03
CA VAL A 22 1.07 5.08 1.55
C VAL A 22 2.37 4.73 0.84
N ASP A 23 3.38 4.38 1.63
CA ASP A 23 4.67 3.87 1.17
C ASP A 23 4.78 2.37 1.48
N ILE A 24 5.24 1.57 0.51
CA ILE A 24 5.50 0.15 0.67
C ILE A 24 6.75 -0.27 -0.10
N HIS A 25 7.54 -1.16 0.48
CA HIS A 25 8.63 -1.83 -0.21
C HIS A 25 8.62 -3.32 0.14
N VAL A 26 9.14 -4.13 -0.79
CA VAL A 26 9.36 -5.57 -0.60
C VAL A 26 10.73 -5.91 -1.15
N ASN A 27 11.58 -6.53 -0.34
CA ASN A 27 12.89 -7.00 -0.77
C ASN A 27 12.80 -8.34 -1.50
N GLU A 28 13.82 -8.68 -2.27
CA GLU A 28 13.89 -9.99 -2.92
C GLU A 28 13.87 -11.13 -1.88
N GLY A 29 12.94 -12.08 -2.04
CA GLY A 29 12.75 -13.19 -1.11
C GLY A 29 11.97 -12.87 0.17
N GLU A 30 11.53 -11.63 0.37
CA GLU A 30 10.73 -11.21 1.52
C GLU A 30 9.26 -11.65 1.39
N ILE A 31 8.71 -12.24 2.45
CA ILE A 31 7.28 -12.56 2.56
C ILE A 31 6.62 -11.47 3.41
N LEU A 32 5.93 -10.54 2.75
CA LEU A 32 5.20 -9.45 3.41
C LEU A 32 3.69 -9.76 3.45
N GLY A 33 3.10 -9.71 4.64
CA GLY A 33 1.66 -9.81 4.84
C GLY A 33 1.06 -8.46 5.25
N LEU A 34 0.08 -7.97 4.49
CA LEU A 34 -0.71 -6.78 4.85
C LEU A 34 -2.10 -7.21 5.33
N ILE A 35 -2.50 -6.76 6.51
CA ILE A 35 -3.81 -7.06 7.10
C ILE A 35 -4.53 -5.78 7.48
N GLY A 36 -5.85 -5.84 7.47
CA GLY A 36 -6.72 -4.75 7.89
C GLY A 36 -8.18 -5.18 7.95
N PRO A 37 -9.05 -4.44 8.64
CA PRO A 37 -10.49 -4.68 8.60
C PRO A 37 -11.05 -4.43 7.18
N ASN A 38 -12.29 -4.87 6.93
CA ASN A 38 -12.97 -4.60 5.67
C ASN A 38 -13.02 -3.09 5.40
N GLY A 39 -12.51 -2.68 4.22
CA GLY A 39 -12.47 -1.27 3.81
C GLY A 39 -11.28 -0.46 4.36
N ALA A 40 -10.23 -1.09 4.89
CA ALA A 40 -9.04 -0.41 5.41
C ALA A 40 -8.12 0.23 4.35
N GLY A 41 -8.38 -0.01 3.06
CA GLY A 41 -7.63 0.52 1.93
C GLY A 41 -8.43 0.44 0.65
#